data_AF-A0A538PGM7-F1
#
_entry.id   AF-A0A538PGM7-F1
#
_cell.length_a   1.000
_cell.length_b   1.000
_cell.length_c   1.000
_cell.angle_alpha   90.00
_cell.angle_beta   90.00
_cell.angle_gamma   90.00
#
_symmetry.space_group_name_H-M   'P 1'
#
loop_
_entity.id
_entity.type
_entity.pdbx_description
1 polymer ?
#
loop_
_entity_poly.entity_id
_entity_poly.type
_entity_poly.pdbx_seq_one_letter_code
_entity_poly.pdbx_strand_id
1 'polypeptide(L)'
;MRAVRPAATLLLVVTAALVGAAGAAAGAPVDPAAIAAAALAAGCPVELALLFGHARQARMRDAKLRAEACFLDFVELTWPVIEPGQPFVRGRVQEAIALHLEAVTAGRITKLLCNVPPGSTKSLLVNVFWAAWEWGPKGRPDLRYMSWSYSPDLTLEHNDLCRKIIKSEIYQRFWGERFRLDESSDAKGFYRNDKGGWRRSSSIKGAATGFRADRLIFDDPHNVKDADSTASL
;
A
#
# COMPACT_ATOMS: atom_id res chain seq x y z
N MET A 1 -33.06 22.58 34.32
CA MET A 1 -32.72 21.19 33.92
C MET A 1 -32.92 21.06 32.41
N ARG A 2 -31.85 21.00 31.62
CA ARG A 2 -31.91 20.90 30.15
C ARG A 2 -32.19 19.46 29.73
N ALA A 3 -33.27 19.23 28.99
CA ALA A 3 -33.59 17.94 28.40
C ALA A 3 -32.48 17.52 27.41
N VAL A 4 -31.82 16.41 27.70
CA VAL A 4 -30.92 15.73 26.77
C VAL A 4 -31.77 15.21 25.61
N ARG A 5 -31.49 15.66 24.39
CA ARG A 5 -32.26 15.32 23.19
C ARG A 5 -32.17 13.81 22.91
N PRO A 6 -33.28 13.09 22.70
CA PRO A 6 -33.31 11.63 22.53
C PRO A 6 -32.51 11.13 21.31
N ALA A 7 -32.25 12.00 20.32
CA ALA A 7 -31.47 11.66 19.13
C ALA A 7 -29.98 11.36 19.42
N ALA A 8 -29.39 12.00 20.43
CA ALA A 8 -27.98 11.78 20.77
C ALA A 8 -27.76 10.45 21.51
N THR A 9 -28.71 10.07 22.36
CA THR A 9 -28.71 8.78 23.06
C THR A 9 -28.92 7.61 22.09
N LEU A 10 -29.81 7.78 21.08
CA LEU A 10 -30.02 6.78 20.04
C LEU A 10 -28.77 6.56 19.18
N LEU A 11 -28.06 7.65 18.83
CA LEU A 11 -26.81 7.57 18.05
C LEU A 11 -25.69 6.84 18.81
N LEU A 12 -25.57 7.07 20.12
CA LEU A 12 -24.57 6.40 20.96
C LEU A 12 -24.85 4.90 21.15
N VAL A 13 -26.11 4.52 21.36
CA VAL A 13 -26.53 3.12 21.50
C VAL A 13 -26.32 2.34 20.20
N VAL A 14 -26.59 2.97 19.05
CA VAL A 14 -26.36 2.38 17.71
C VAL A 14 -24.87 2.17 17.43
N THR A 15 -24.01 3.08 17.89
CA THR A 15 -22.55 2.93 17.74
C THR A 15 -22.03 1.73 18.54
N ALA A 16 -22.53 1.52 19.77
CA ALA A 16 -22.14 0.39 20.60
C ALA A 16 -22.64 -0.97 20.06
N ALA A 17 -23.87 -1.02 19.54
CA ALA A 17 -24.43 -2.24 18.95
C ALA A 17 -23.71 -2.66 17.64
N LEU A 18 -23.33 -1.69 16.80
CA LEU A 18 -22.59 -1.95 15.56
C LEU A 18 -21.15 -2.41 15.82
N VAL A 19 -20.50 -1.90 16.87
CA VAL A 19 -19.17 -2.37 17.28
C VAL A 19 -19.23 -3.80 17.83
N GLY A 20 -20.31 -4.18 18.52
CA GLY A 20 -20.53 -5.55 18.99
C GLY A 20 -20.79 -6.56 17.87
N ALA A 21 -21.54 -6.17 16.83
CA ALA A 21 -21.87 -7.05 15.70
C ALA A 21 -20.73 -7.20 14.67
N ALA A 22 -19.85 -6.20 14.55
CA ALA A 22 -18.66 -6.26 13.68
C ALA A 22 -17.53 -7.14 14.24
N GLY A 23 -17.69 -7.71 15.44
CA GLY A 23 -16.68 -8.54 16.11
C GLY A 23 -16.50 -9.97 15.58
N ALA A 24 -17.25 -10.41 14.57
CA ALA A 24 -17.14 -11.77 14.03
C ALA A 24 -16.84 -11.79 12.53
N ALA A 25 -15.65 -12.31 12.20
CA ALA A 25 -15.14 -12.68 10.86
C ALA A 25 -14.78 -11.53 9.90
N ALA A 26 -13.52 -11.07 10.00
CA ALA A 26 -12.82 -10.36 8.94
C ALA A 26 -12.65 -11.28 7.71
N GLY A 27 -13.10 -10.85 6.53
CA GLY A 27 -12.66 -11.41 5.23
C GLY A 27 -13.70 -12.04 4.30
N ALA A 28 -14.99 -12.17 4.66
CA ALA A 28 -16.01 -12.72 3.75
C ALA A 28 -16.76 -11.64 2.95
N PRO A 29 -17.23 -11.92 1.71
CA PRO A 29 -18.14 -11.02 1.00
C PRO A 29 -19.38 -10.82 1.84
N VAL A 30 -19.65 -9.57 2.21
CA VAL A 30 -20.76 -9.24 3.11
C VAL A 30 -22.07 -9.35 2.34
N ASP A 31 -22.84 -10.40 2.61
CA ASP A 31 -24.15 -10.64 2.01
C ASP A 31 -25.15 -9.56 2.47
N PRO A 32 -25.69 -8.74 1.55
CA PRO A 32 -26.69 -7.73 1.88
C PRO A 32 -27.92 -8.30 2.61
N ALA A 33 -28.29 -9.55 2.32
CA ALA A 33 -29.42 -10.23 2.97
C ALA A 33 -29.11 -10.56 4.44
N ALA A 34 -27.87 -10.95 4.75
CA ALA A 34 -27.43 -11.25 6.12
C ALA A 34 -27.36 -9.97 6.99
N ILE A 35 -26.91 -8.84 6.41
CA ILE A 35 -26.93 -7.54 7.11
C ILE A 35 -28.37 -7.09 7.37
N ALA A 36 -29.26 -7.25 6.39
CA ALA A 36 -30.67 -6.89 6.53
C ALA A 36 -31.36 -7.75 7.61
N ALA A 37 -31.07 -9.06 7.65
CA ALA A 37 -31.61 -9.98 8.67
C ALA A 37 -31.10 -9.64 10.09
N ALA A 38 -29.82 -9.32 10.25
CA ALA A 38 -29.24 -8.91 11.53
C ALA A 38 -29.77 -7.53 11.99
N ALA A 39 -29.97 -6.59 11.06
CA ALA A 39 -30.58 -5.29 11.35
C ALA A 39 -32.04 -5.41 11.80
N LEU A 40 -32.81 -6.30 11.15
CA LEU A 40 -34.18 -6.66 11.56
C LEU A 40 -34.21 -7.26 12.97
N ALA A 41 -33.30 -8.18 13.28
CA ALA A 41 -33.20 -8.80 14.61
C ALA A 41 -32.82 -7.80 15.73
N ALA A 42 -32.10 -6.72 15.39
CA ALA A 42 -31.67 -5.68 16.32
C ALA A 42 -32.65 -4.49 16.42
N GLY A 43 -33.79 -4.52 15.71
CA GLY A 43 -34.75 -3.40 15.69
C GLY A 43 -34.23 -2.15 14.98
N CYS A 44 -33.15 -2.27 14.20
CA CYS A 44 -32.66 -1.19 13.35
C CYS A 44 -33.53 -1.16 12.09
N PRO A 45 -34.08 0.01 11.68
CA PRO A 45 -34.81 0.09 10.42
C PRO A 45 -33.89 -0.40 9.30
N VAL A 46 -34.30 -1.45 8.58
CA VAL A 46 -33.53 -2.08 7.50
C VAL A 46 -33.03 -1.03 6.50
N GLU A 47 -33.82 0.01 6.27
CA GLU A 47 -33.51 1.17 5.43
C GLU A 47 -32.23 1.90 5.90
N LEU A 48 -32.03 2.07 7.21
CA LEU A 48 -30.84 2.70 7.78
C LEU A 48 -29.59 1.81 7.61
N ALA A 49 -29.72 0.50 7.83
CA ALA A 49 -28.64 -0.46 7.63
C ALA A 49 -28.21 -0.56 6.16
N LEU A 50 -29.17 -0.56 5.23
CA LEU A 50 -28.93 -0.51 3.79
C LEU A 50 -28.26 0.81 3.39
N LEU A 51 -28.72 1.95 3.91
CA LEU A 51 -28.10 3.26 3.67
C LEU A 51 -26.64 3.32 4.14
N PHE A 52 -26.33 2.83 5.35
CA PHE A 52 -24.95 2.75 5.83
C PHE A 52 -24.10 1.78 5.01
N GLY A 53 -24.68 0.66 4.57
CA GLY A 53 -24.04 -0.29 3.65
C GLY A 53 -23.65 0.36 2.33
N HIS A 54 -24.59 1.05 1.69
CA HIS A 54 -24.36 1.79 0.44
C HIS A 54 -23.32 2.92 0.63
N ALA A 55 -23.41 3.68 1.71
CA ALA A 55 -22.43 4.74 2.01
C ALA A 55 -21.02 4.17 2.23
N ARG A 56 -20.88 3.02 2.91
CA ARG A 56 -19.61 2.32 3.08
C ARG A 56 -19.07 1.83 1.74
N GLN A 57 -19.90 1.22 0.91
CA GLN A 57 -19.51 0.75 -0.42
C GLN A 57 -19.06 1.91 -1.33
N ALA A 58 -19.80 3.03 -1.32
CA ALA A 58 -19.46 4.23 -2.07
C ALA A 58 -18.10 4.79 -1.64
N ARG A 59 -17.82 4.88 -0.33
CA ARG A 59 -16.50 5.32 0.19
C ARG A 59 -15.38 4.38 -0.20
N MET A 60 -15.59 3.07 -0.17
CA MET A 60 -14.57 2.09 -0.60
C MET A 60 -14.29 2.21 -2.10
N ARG A 61 -15.33 2.41 -2.91
CA ARG A 61 -15.18 2.64 -4.36
C ARG A 61 -14.43 3.93 -4.65
N ASP A 62 -14.77 5.02 -3.96
CA ASP A 62 -14.06 6.30 -4.07
C ASP A 62 -12.58 6.15 -3.69
N ALA A 63 -12.29 5.51 -2.54
CA ALA A 63 -10.92 5.28 -2.10
C ALA A 63 -10.10 4.47 -3.12
N LYS A 64 -10.70 3.43 -3.72
CA LYS A 64 -10.07 2.67 -4.81
C LYS A 64 -9.78 3.56 -6.02
N LEU A 65 -10.76 4.35 -6.48
CA LEU A 65 -10.60 5.24 -7.64
C LEU A 65 -9.51 6.29 -7.40
N ARG A 66 -9.48 6.91 -6.22
CA ARG A 66 -8.43 7.86 -5.83
C ARG A 66 -7.05 7.21 -5.81
N ALA A 67 -6.93 6.02 -5.21
CA ALA A 67 -5.68 5.27 -5.19
C ALA A 67 -5.21 4.82 -6.59
N GLU A 68 -6.11 4.59 -7.54
CA GLU A 68 -5.77 4.30 -8.94
C GLU A 68 -5.33 5.55 -9.71
N ALA A 69 -5.90 6.72 -9.38
CA ALA A 69 -5.55 7.99 -9.98
C ALA A 69 -4.21 8.53 -9.45
N CYS A 70 -4.04 8.58 -8.13
CA CYS A 70 -2.93 9.23 -7.42
C CYS A 70 -2.15 8.26 -6.54
N PHE A 71 -0.82 8.33 -6.63
CA PHE A 71 0.09 7.51 -5.85
C PHE A 71 0.03 7.82 -4.35
N LEU A 72 -0.07 9.09 -3.94
CA LEU A 72 -0.16 9.42 -2.52
C LEU A 72 -1.46 8.96 -1.87
N ASP A 73 -2.58 8.98 -2.61
CA ASP A 73 -3.84 8.41 -2.11
C ASP A 73 -3.71 6.90 -1.88
N PHE A 74 -2.97 6.20 -2.73
CA PHE A 74 -2.64 4.78 -2.51
C PHE A 74 -1.73 4.58 -1.29
N VAL A 75 -0.70 5.42 -1.13
CA VAL A 75 0.19 5.37 0.03
C VAL A 75 -0.63 5.54 1.31
N GLU A 76 -1.48 6.55 1.40
CA GLU A 76 -2.35 6.76 2.56
C GLU A 76 -3.27 5.58 2.86
N LEU A 77 -3.90 5.03 1.82
CA LEU A 77 -4.80 3.88 1.95
C LEU A 77 -4.08 2.64 2.50
N THR A 78 -2.83 2.43 2.09
CA THR A 78 -2.06 1.23 2.43
C THR A 78 -1.05 1.44 3.56
N TRP A 79 -0.84 2.67 4.01
CA TRP A 79 0.08 3.03 5.09
C TRP A 79 -0.14 2.22 6.38
N PRO A 80 -1.39 2.01 6.86
CA PRO A 80 -1.62 1.25 8.10
C PRO A 80 -1.18 -0.22 8.03
N VAL A 81 -0.94 -0.76 6.83
CA VAL A 81 -0.40 -2.12 6.65
C VAL A 81 1.07 -2.19 7.10
N ILE A 82 1.81 -1.10 6.89
CA ILE A 82 3.23 -1.00 7.22
C ILE A 82 3.39 -0.39 8.60
N GLU A 83 2.77 0.76 8.84
CA GLU A 83 2.88 1.56 10.07
C GLU A 83 1.49 1.74 10.72
N PRO A 84 0.97 0.73 11.44
CA PRO A 84 -0.36 0.82 12.06
C PRO A 84 -0.43 1.83 13.22
N GLY A 85 0.72 2.09 13.87
CA GLY A 85 0.80 2.97 15.04
C GLY A 85 1.05 4.44 14.72
N GLN A 86 1.36 4.78 13.46
CA GLN A 86 1.69 6.15 13.06
C GLN A 86 0.89 6.57 11.84
N PRO A 87 0.11 7.65 11.90
CA PRO A 87 -0.60 8.15 10.74
C PRO A 87 0.40 8.68 9.70
N PHE A 88 0.09 8.46 8.42
CA PHE A 88 0.83 9.12 7.35
C PHE A 88 0.50 10.62 7.35
N VAL A 89 1.53 11.46 7.33
CA VAL A 89 1.38 12.91 7.20
C VAL A 89 1.95 13.33 5.85
N ARG A 90 1.09 13.86 4.98
CA ARG A 90 1.54 14.45 3.72
C ARG A 90 2.44 15.64 3.97
N GLY A 91 3.51 15.71 3.20
CA GLY A 91 4.41 16.85 3.17
C GLY A 91 4.91 17.12 1.75
N ARG A 92 5.49 18.30 1.57
CA ARG A 92 5.98 18.77 0.26
C ARG A 92 7.00 17.82 -0.37
N VAL A 93 7.82 17.17 0.46
CA VAL A 93 8.83 16.21 -0.02
C VAL A 93 8.16 14.96 -0.58
N GLN A 94 7.17 14.41 0.13
CA GLN A 94 6.41 13.23 -0.30
C GLN A 94 5.61 13.54 -1.57
N GLU A 95 4.99 14.72 -1.64
CA GLU A 95 4.27 15.22 -2.83
C GLU A 95 5.19 15.34 -4.04
N ALA A 96 6.37 15.94 -3.87
CA ALA A 96 7.36 16.05 -4.94
C ALA A 96 7.81 14.67 -5.41
N ILE A 97 8.20 13.77 -4.51
CA ILE A 97 8.61 12.40 -4.86
C ILE A 97 7.49 11.68 -5.60
N ALA A 98 6.27 11.75 -5.09
CA ALA A 98 5.12 11.09 -5.71
C ALA A 98 4.87 11.60 -7.14
N LEU A 99 4.84 12.92 -7.34
CA LEU A 99 4.65 13.52 -8.67
C LEU A 99 5.69 13.01 -9.68
N HIS A 100 6.96 12.89 -9.26
CA HIS A 100 8.02 12.41 -10.14
C HIS A 100 7.91 10.90 -10.40
N LEU A 101 7.56 10.09 -9.39
CA LEU A 101 7.31 8.66 -9.57
C LEU A 101 6.12 8.40 -10.50
N GLU A 102 5.04 9.18 -10.39
CA GLU A 102 3.91 9.11 -11.33
C GLU A 102 4.35 9.48 -12.76
N ALA A 103 5.25 10.45 -12.92
CA ALA A 103 5.83 10.79 -14.21
C ALA A 103 6.73 9.66 -14.76
N VAL A 104 7.44 8.92 -13.90
CA VAL A 104 8.19 7.72 -14.30
C VAL A 104 7.24 6.60 -14.75
N THR A 105 6.18 6.34 -14.00
CA THR A 105 5.14 5.37 -14.38
C THR A 105 4.48 5.71 -15.71
N ALA A 106 4.23 7.00 -15.96
CA ALA A 106 3.70 7.50 -17.23
C ALA A 106 4.73 7.49 -18.38
N GLY A 107 5.99 7.12 -18.12
CA GLY A 107 7.06 7.12 -19.12
C GLY A 107 7.56 8.52 -19.52
N ARG A 108 7.13 9.58 -18.82
CA ARG A 108 7.58 10.96 -19.05
C ARG A 108 9.00 11.19 -18.53
N ILE A 109 9.40 10.42 -17.52
CA ILE A 109 10.75 10.42 -16.95
C ILE A 109 11.27 8.98 -16.99
N THR A 110 12.50 8.78 -17.45
CA THR A 110 13.13 7.45 -17.51
C THR A 110 14.25 7.26 -16.49
N LYS A 111 14.78 8.37 -15.95
CA LYS A 111 15.82 8.40 -14.93
C LYS A 111 15.45 9.44 -13.88
N LEU A 112 15.37 9.03 -12.62
CA LEU A 112 15.01 9.89 -11.50
C LEU A 112 16.10 9.78 -10.42
N LEU A 113 16.59 10.93 -9.96
CA LEU A 113 17.46 11.05 -8.81
C LEU A 113 16.75 11.91 -7.76
N CYS A 114 16.53 11.38 -6.57
CA CYS A 114 15.89 12.09 -5.47
C CYS A 114 16.92 12.39 -4.38
N ASN A 115 17.37 13.64 -4.29
CA ASN A 115 18.21 14.11 -3.19
C ASN A 115 17.36 14.81 -2.12
N VAL A 116 17.07 14.10 -1.04
CA VAL A 116 16.18 14.55 0.04
C VAL A 116 16.80 14.20 1.39
N PRO A 117 16.51 14.96 2.47
CA PRO A 117 17.06 14.67 3.78
C PRO A 117 16.63 13.29 4.31
N PRO A 118 17.42 12.68 5.21
CA PRO A 118 17.07 11.41 5.85
C PRO A 118 15.77 11.54 6.65
N GLY A 119 15.07 10.43 6.86
CA GLY A 119 13.79 10.40 7.60
C GLY A 119 12.58 10.94 6.81
N SER A 120 12.72 11.19 5.52
CA SER A 120 11.65 11.73 4.64
C SER A 120 10.71 10.66 4.04
N THR A 121 10.79 9.41 4.52
CA THR A 121 10.01 8.28 3.96
C THR A 121 10.38 7.93 2.51
N LYS A 122 11.46 8.51 1.95
CA LYS A 122 11.91 8.28 0.56
C LYS A 122 11.97 6.80 0.18
N SER A 123 12.57 6.00 1.05
CA SER A 123 12.90 4.60 0.75
C SER A 123 11.62 3.78 0.71
N LEU A 124 10.66 4.03 1.61
CA LEU A 124 9.36 3.38 1.58
C LEU A 124 8.55 3.79 0.34
N LEU A 125 8.51 5.08 -0.01
CA LEU A 125 7.78 5.52 -1.21
C LEU A 125 8.32 4.85 -2.48
N VAL A 126 9.64 4.90 -2.69
CA VAL A 126 10.28 4.43 -3.92
C VAL A 126 10.38 2.92 -3.95
N ASN A 127 10.85 2.27 -2.88
CA ASN A 127 11.03 0.82 -2.87
C ASN A 127 9.71 0.09 -2.60
N VAL A 128 8.93 0.50 -1.61
CA VAL A 128 7.82 -0.32 -1.09
C VAL A 128 6.53 -0.02 -1.83
N PHE A 129 6.02 1.20 -1.71
CA PHE A 129 4.68 1.55 -2.18
C PHE A 129 4.60 1.60 -3.71
N TRP A 130 5.61 2.14 -4.38
CA TRP A 130 5.53 2.40 -5.82
C TRP A 130 5.35 1.15 -6.67
N ALA A 131 6.05 0.06 -6.37
CA ALA A 131 5.90 -1.18 -7.13
C ALA A 131 4.54 -1.86 -6.88
N ALA A 132 4.06 -1.86 -5.64
CA ALA A 132 2.72 -2.33 -5.33
C ALA A 132 1.67 -1.49 -6.08
N TRP A 133 1.86 -0.17 -6.15
CA TRP A 133 0.98 0.72 -6.89
C TRP A 133 0.98 0.46 -8.40
N GLU A 134 2.16 0.27 -8.99
CA GLU A 134 2.28 -0.02 -10.42
C GLU A 134 1.64 -1.39 -10.75
N TRP A 135 1.90 -2.44 -9.96
CA TRP A 135 1.34 -3.78 -10.19
C TRP A 135 -0.18 -3.84 -10.04
N GLY A 136 -0.70 -3.30 -8.93
CA GLY A 136 -2.12 -3.33 -8.62
C GLY A 136 -2.83 -2.15 -9.27
N PRO A 137 -2.94 -0.99 -8.62
CA PRO A 137 -3.66 0.20 -9.07
C PRO A 137 -3.45 0.62 -10.54
N LYS A 138 -2.21 0.65 -11.05
CA LYS A 138 -1.94 0.99 -12.46
C LYS A 138 -2.07 -0.19 -13.42
N GLY A 139 -2.31 -1.39 -12.91
CA GLY A 139 -2.55 -2.58 -13.74
C GLY A 139 -1.32 -2.96 -14.57
N ARG A 140 -0.12 -2.80 -14.01
CA ARG A 140 1.16 -3.15 -14.62
C ARG A 140 1.85 -4.33 -13.92
N PRO A 141 1.16 -5.47 -13.71
CA PRO A 141 1.76 -6.63 -13.03
C PRO A 141 2.84 -7.30 -13.87
N ASP A 142 3.05 -6.89 -15.13
CA ASP A 142 4.13 -7.32 -16.02
C ASP A 142 5.51 -6.77 -15.62
N LEU A 143 5.55 -5.69 -14.83
CA LEU A 143 6.79 -4.97 -14.53
C LEU A 143 7.72 -5.76 -13.60
N ARG A 144 9.00 -5.67 -13.90
CA ARG A 144 10.09 -6.35 -13.19
C ARG A 144 10.93 -5.34 -12.40
N TYR A 145 11.05 -5.54 -11.09
CA TYR A 145 11.75 -4.65 -10.17
C TYR A 145 13.00 -5.29 -9.60
N MET A 146 14.08 -4.53 -9.62
CA MET A 146 15.31 -4.89 -8.93
C MET A 146 15.75 -3.73 -8.04
N SER A 147 15.93 -4.01 -6.75
CA SER A 147 16.42 -3.04 -5.77
C SER A 147 17.83 -3.39 -5.30
N TRP A 148 18.67 -2.37 -5.13
CA TRP A 148 19.99 -2.44 -4.55
C TRP A 148 20.15 -1.43 -3.41
N SER A 149 20.90 -1.83 -2.40
CA SER A 149 21.42 -0.96 -1.36
C SER A 149 22.76 -1.50 -0.87
N TYR A 150 23.55 -0.65 -0.22
CA TYR A 150 24.73 -1.08 0.52
C TYR A 150 24.39 -2.04 1.66
N SER A 151 23.20 -1.90 2.26
CA SER A 151 22.71 -2.84 3.27
C SER A 151 21.78 -3.88 2.63
N PRO A 152 22.21 -5.15 2.48
CA PRO A 152 21.37 -6.19 1.92
C PRO A 152 20.10 -6.42 2.76
N ASP A 153 20.20 -6.28 4.08
CA ASP A 153 19.07 -6.46 4.99
C ASP A 153 17.97 -5.42 4.73
N LEU A 154 18.33 -4.16 4.46
CA LEU A 154 17.37 -3.12 4.10
C LEU A 154 16.66 -3.43 2.77
N THR A 155 17.38 -3.95 1.78
CA THR A 155 16.73 -4.33 0.51
C THR A 155 15.76 -5.50 0.67
N LEU A 156 16.11 -6.47 1.52
CA LEU A 156 15.27 -7.62 1.84
C LEU A 156 14.01 -7.17 2.58
N GLU A 157 14.16 -6.30 3.56
CA GLU A 157 13.07 -5.72 4.35
C GLU A 157 12.09 -4.96 3.45
N HIS A 158 12.59 -4.03 2.60
CA HIS A 158 11.71 -3.29 1.69
C HIS A 158 10.95 -4.21 0.72
N ASN A 159 11.57 -5.30 0.27
CA ASN A 159 10.85 -6.28 -0.55
C ASN A 159 9.75 -7.00 0.21
N ASP A 160 10.02 -7.42 1.45
CA ASP A 160 9.04 -8.08 2.32
C ASP A 160 7.90 -7.13 2.69
N LEU A 161 8.18 -5.85 2.94
CA LEU A 161 7.15 -4.83 3.15
C LEU A 161 6.26 -4.65 1.91
N CYS A 162 6.84 -4.58 0.70
CA CYS A 162 6.07 -4.50 -0.54
C CYS A 162 5.17 -5.74 -0.69
N ARG A 163 5.72 -6.91 -0.39
CA ARG A 163 4.98 -8.18 -0.40
C ARG A 163 3.85 -8.18 0.64
N LYS A 164 4.07 -7.61 1.83
CA LYS A 164 3.05 -7.44 2.87
C LYS A 164 1.89 -6.56 2.40
N ILE A 165 2.17 -5.47 1.67
CA ILE A 165 1.12 -4.65 1.04
C ILE A 165 0.32 -5.48 0.04
N ILE A 166 1.01 -6.16 -0.89
CA ILE A 166 0.35 -6.96 -1.92
C ILE A 166 -0.55 -8.02 -1.30
N LYS A 167 -0.12 -8.67 -0.21
CA LYS A 167 -0.90 -9.71 0.49
C LYS A 167 -1.97 -9.17 1.45
N SER A 168 -2.01 -7.87 1.71
CA SER A 168 -2.96 -7.29 2.66
C SER A 168 -4.41 -7.41 2.19
N GLU A 169 -5.35 -7.47 3.13
CA GLU A 169 -6.78 -7.57 2.83
C GLU A 169 -7.25 -6.43 1.92
N ILE A 170 -6.86 -5.18 2.22
CA ILE A 170 -7.27 -4.01 1.44
C ILE A 170 -6.78 -4.08 -0.01
N TYR A 171 -5.54 -4.54 -0.21
CA TYR A 171 -4.96 -4.66 -1.54
C TYR A 171 -5.61 -5.80 -2.33
N GLN A 172 -5.78 -6.96 -1.70
CA GLN A 172 -6.43 -8.12 -2.30
C GLN A 172 -7.89 -7.82 -2.65
N ARG A 173 -8.61 -7.11 -1.79
CA ARG A 173 -9.99 -6.69 -2.03
C ARG A 173 -10.14 -5.78 -3.25
N PHE A 174 -9.18 -4.88 -3.48
CA PHE A 174 -9.28 -3.90 -4.58
C PHE A 174 -8.65 -4.38 -5.89
N TRP A 175 -7.54 -5.13 -5.82
CA TRP A 175 -6.70 -5.45 -6.96
C TRP A 175 -6.25 -6.93 -7.02
N GLY A 176 -6.69 -7.80 -6.11
CA GLY A 176 -6.30 -9.21 -6.05
C GLY A 176 -6.73 -10.04 -7.26
N GLU A 177 -7.74 -9.60 -8.00
CA GLU A 177 -8.15 -10.25 -9.27
C GLU A 177 -7.21 -9.95 -10.44
N ARG A 178 -6.31 -8.96 -10.32
CA ARG A 178 -5.43 -8.53 -11.44
C ARG A 178 -4.26 -9.49 -11.67
N PHE A 179 -3.75 -10.10 -10.61
CA PHE A 179 -2.65 -11.06 -10.65
C PHE A 179 -2.62 -11.89 -9.37
N ARG A 180 -1.93 -13.03 -9.43
CA ARG A 180 -1.62 -13.85 -8.26
C ARG A 180 -0.11 -14.00 -8.11
N LEU A 181 0.38 -13.97 -6.87
CA LEU A 181 1.77 -14.34 -6.60
C LEU A 181 1.94 -15.84 -6.84
N ASP A 182 3.07 -16.23 -7.42
CA ASP A 182 3.43 -17.63 -7.62
C ASP A 182 3.92 -18.23 -6.30
N GLU A 183 3.15 -19.17 -5.74
CA GLU A 183 3.45 -19.83 -4.47
C GLU A 183 4.80 -20.57 -4.48
N SER A 184 5.26 -21.03 -5.65
CA SER A 184 6.56 -21.70 -5.78
C SER A 184 7.75 -20.73 -5.71
N SER A 185 7.49 -19.44 -5.86
CA SER A 185 8.50 -18.37 -5.94
C SER A 185 8.00 -17.16 -5.15
N ASP A 186 7.89 -17.33 -3.84
CA ASP A 186 7.30 -16.34 -2.91
C ASP A 186 8.17 -16.14 -1.65
N ALA A 187 9.46 -15.84 -1.87
CA ALA A 187 10.43 -15.59 -0.81
C ALA A 187 10.64 -14.09 -0.57
N LYS A 188 11.09 -13.70 0.64
CA LYS A 188 11.34 -12.29 1.00
C LYS A 188 12.27 -11.58 0.01
N GLY A 189 13.31 -12.27 -0.46
CA GLY A 189 14.29 -11.69 -1.38
C GLY A 189 13.91 -11.77 -2.86
N PHE A 190 12.94 -12.61 -3.20
CA PHE A 190 12.49 -12.78 -4.58
C PHE A 190 11.08 -13.35 -4.63
N TYR A 191 10.20 -12.66 -5.35
CA TYR A 191 8.89 -13.18 -5.68
C TYR A 191 8.45 -12.78 -7.09
N ARG A 192 7.55 -13.58 -7.68
CA ARG A 192 6.98 -13.34 -9.01
C ARG A 192 5.48 -13.56 -9.03
N ASN A 193 4.82 -13.05 -10.07
CA ASN A 193 3.39 -13.21 -10.27
C ASN A 193 3.07 -13.98 -11.57
N ASP A 194 1.79 -14.35 -11.72
CA ASP A 194 1.25 -15.07 -12.88
C ASP A 194 1.12 -14.22 -14.17
N LYS A 195 1.58 -12.96 -14.15
CA LYS A 195 1.62 -12.05 -15.30
C LYS A 195 3.04 -11.76 -15.78
N GLY A 196 4.04 -12.44 -15.24
CA GLY A 196 5.45 -12.36 -15.65
C GLY A 196 6.26 -11.27 -14.94
N GLY A 197 5.62 -10.44 -14.10
CA GLY A 197 6.34 -9.51 -13.23
C GLY A 197 7.01 -10.23 -12.08
N TRP A 198 8.12 -9.67 -11.64
CA TRP A 198 8.85 -10.15 -10.47
C TRP A 198 9.53 -9.01 -9.74
N ARG A 199 9.85 -9.25 -8.48
CA ARG A 199 10.61 -8.34 -7.65
C ARG A 199 11.76 -9.07 -6.98
N ARG A 200 12.94 -8.45 -6.99
CA ARG A 200 14.18 -9.01 -6.44
C ARG A 200 14.97 -7.99 -5.64
N SER A 201 15.47 -8.41 -4.48
CA SER A 201 16.44 -7.66 -3.69
C SER A 201 17.82 -8.18 -4.03
N SER A 202 18.78 -7.28 -4.18
CA SER A 202 20.17 -7.63 -4.43
C SER A 202 21.09 -6.70 -3.63
N SER A 203 22.31 -7.18 -3.37
CA SER A 203 23.35 -6.36 -2.75
C SER A 203 24.26 -5.78 -3.84
N ILE A 204 24.95 -4.68 -3.54
CA ILE A 204 25.92 -4.07 -4.48
C ILE A 204 27.04 -5.03 -4.88
N LYS A 205 27.36 -6.01 -4.02
CA LYS A 205 28.33 -7.09 -4.31
C LYS A 205 27.73 -8.28 -5.07
N GLY A 206 26.41 -8.36 -5.18
CA GLY A 206 25.71 -9.37 -5.97
C GLY A 206 25.84 -9.05 -7.46
N ALA A 207 25.99 -10.09 -8.30
CA ALA A 207 26.05 -9.90 -9.75
C ALA A 207 24.78 -9.21 -10.26
N ALA A 208 24.92 -7.97 -10.73
CA ALA A 208 23.86 -7.22 -11.42
C ALA A 208 23.63 -7.73 -12.85
N THR A 209 24.63 -8.39 -13.43
CA THR A 209 24.65 -8.86 -14.82
C THR A 209 23.81 -10.12 -14.98
N GLY A 210 22.84 -10.09 -15.91
CA GLY A 210 22.03 -11.25 -16.32
C GLY A 210 20.53 -11.11 -16.07
N PHE A 211 20.10 -10.13 -15.27
CA PHE A 211 18.67 -9.87 -15.02
C PHE A 211 18.19 -8.62 -15.77
N ARG A 212 17.13 -8.79 -16.58
CA ARG A 212 16.48 -7.68 -17.29
C ARG A 212 15.26 -7.20 -16.51
N ALA A 213 15.46 -6.18 -15.67
CA ALA A 213 14.39 -5.49 -14.95
C ALA A 213 13.92 -4.24 -15.71
N ASP A 214 12.65 -3.87 -15.52
CA ASP A 214 12.04 -2.66 -16.07
C ASP A 214 12.26 -1.44 -15.14
N ARG A 215 12.47 -1.72 -13.85
CA ARG A 215 12.68 -0.74 -12.79
C ARG A 215 13.92 -1.11 -11.98
N LEU A 216 14.91 -0.22 -11.99
CA LEU A 216 16.15 -0.34 -11.24
C LEU A 216 16.12 0.72 -10.12
N ILE A 217 16.14 0.26 -8.87
CA ILE A 217 16.08 1.14 -7.70
C ILE A 217 17.40 1.03 -6.94
N PHE A 218 18.07 2.16 -6.74
CA PHE A 218 19.30 2.26 -5.95
C PHE A 218 19.00 3.10 -4.71
N ASP A 219 19.02 2.48 -3.53
CA ASP A 219 18.79 3.15 -2.26
C ASP A 219 20.12 3.30 -1.50
N ASP A 220 20.52 4.55 -1.29
CA ASP A 220 21.77 4.96 -0.66
C ASP A 220 23.00 4.22 -1.24
N PRO A 221 23.34 4.45 -2.52
CA PRO A 221 24.46 3.80 -3.20
C PRO A 221 25.83 4.36 -2.79
N HIS A 222 25.94 4.97 -1.60
CA HIS A 222 27.20 5.47 -1.05
C HIS A 222 27.32 5.05 0.41
N ASN A 223 28.40 4.36 0.74
CA ASN A 223 28.82 4.16 2.12
C ASN A 223 29.64 5.37 2.54
N VAL A 224 29.15 6.17 3.51
CA VAL A 224 29.88 7.32 4.06
C VAL A 224 31.24 6.90 4.63
N LYS A 225 31.44 5.61 4.98
CA LYS A 225 32.73 5.09 5.45
C LYS A 225 33.81 4.96 4.36
N ASP A 226 33.46 5.01 3.08
CA ASP A 226 34.43 4.93 1.97
C ASP A 226 34.62 6.29 1.25
N ALA A 227 33.83 7.31 1.61
CA ALA A 227 33.89 8.64 1.00
C ALA A 227 35.11 9.47 1.44
N ASP A 228 35.81 9.04 2.49
CA ASP A 228 37.05 9.64 3.01
C ASP A 228 38.31 8.81 2.67
N SER A 229 38.35 8.18 1.50
CA SER A 229 39.64 7.68 0.97
C SER A 229 40.35 8.83 0.26
N THR A 230 41.26 9.45 0.99
CA THR A 230 42.15 10.54 0.57
C THR A 230 42.51 10.51 -0.92
N ALA A 231 42.22 11.62 -1.61
CA ALA A 231 42.89 11.95 -2.86
C ALA A 231 44.40 11.96 -2.61
N SER A 232 45.12 10.99 -3.17
CA SER A 232 46.58 11.05 -3.24
C SER A 232 46.97 12.13 -4.25
N LEU A 233 47.53 13.23 -3.74
CA LEU A 233 48.28 14.22 -4.52
C LEU A 233 49.57 13.58 -5.06
#